data_AF-A0A7G5FCF6-F1
#
_entry.id   AF-A0A7G5FCF6-F1
#
_cell.length_a   1.000
_cell.length_b   1.000
_cell.length_c   1.000
_cell.angle_alpha   90.00
_cell.angle_beta   90.00
_cell.angle_gamma   90.00
#
_symmetry.space_group_name_H-M   'P 1'
#
loop_
_entity.id
_entity.type
_entity.pdbx_description
1 polymer ?
#
loop_
_entity_poly.entity_id
_entity_poly.type
_entity_poly.pdbx_seq_one_letter_code
_entity_poly.pdbx_strand_id
1 'polypeptide(L)'
;MAFANAEGGLLAVGITDDGKVEEKLTVERENDLRVAAHNHTDPAVRLRIEKLNSVLLFHVEPGERVHFTENGDCYLRLAEKSVK
;
A
#
# COMPACT_ATOMS: atom_id res chain seq x y z
N MET A 1 -0.20 -2.76 -4.75
CA MET A 1 -0.37 -3.85 -5.74
C MET A 1 -0.13 -5.22 -5.18
N ALA A 2 1.03 -5.53 -4.59
CA ALA A 2 1.35 -6.90 -4.16
C ALA A 2 0.27 -7.55 -3.26
N PHE A 3 -0.30 -6.78 -2.34
CA PHE A 3 -1.45 -7.19 -1.53
C PHE A 3 -2.72 -7.40 -2.36
N ALA A 4 -3.06 -6.48 -3.27
CA ALA A 4 -4.23 -6.60 -4.14
C ALA A 4 -4.15 -7.79 -5.10
N ASN A 5 -2.96 -8.14 -5.59
CA ASN A 5 -2.74 -9.34 -6.41
C ASN A 5 -2.82 -10.64 -5.59
N ALA A 6 -2.75 -10.54 -4.25
CA ALA A 6 -2.99 -11.64 -3.33
C ALA A 6 -4.43 -11.55 -2.80
N GLU A 7 -4.62 -11.71 -1.49
CA GLU A 7 -5.94 -11.70 -0.84
C GLU A 7 -6.35 -10.29 -0.35
N GLY A 8 -5.64 -9.25 -0.76
CA GLY A 8 -5.71 -7.93 -0.12
C GLY A 8 -4.91 -7.89 1.18
N GLY A 9 -5.25 -6.97 2.07
CA GLY A 9 -4.69 -6.91 3.42
C GLY A 9 -4.55 -5.51 3.99
N LEU A 10 -3.81 -5.39 5.08
CA LEU A 10 -3.54 -4.14 5.76
C LEU A 10 -2.06 -3.78 5.64
N LEU A 11 -1.78 -2.59 5.11
CA LEU A 11 -0.46 -1.98 5.13
C LEU A 11 -0.46 -0.80 6.10
N ALA A 12 0.36 -0.88 7.14
CA ALA A 12 0.59 0.22 8.07
C ALA A 12 1.84 1.00 7.64
N VAL A 13 1.69 2.31 7.46
CA VAL A 13 2.77 3.23 7.09
C VAL A 13 3.05 4.17 8.25
N GLY A 14 4.33 4.37 8.58
CA GLY A 14 4.77 5.06 9.80
C GLY A 14 5.07 4.11 10.96
N ILE A 15 5.27 2.82 10.67
CA ILE A 15 5.77 1.81 11.60
C ILE A 15 6.93 1.10 10.91
N THR A 16 8.05 0.96 11.60
CA THR A 16 9.21 0.18 11.14
C THR A 16 8.92 -1.33 11.22
N ASP A 17 9.72 -2.15 10.53
CA ASP A 17 9.55 -3.61 10.57
C ASP A 17 9.77 -4.21 11.99
N ASP A 18 10.53 -3.53 12.86
CA ASP A 18 10.68 -3.90 14.28
C ASP A 18 9.56 -3.36 15.20
N GLY A 19 8.51 -2.76 14.62
CA GLY A 19 7.30 -2.34 15.31
C GLY A 19 7.36 -0.97 15.99
N LYS A 20 8.38 -0.16 15.72
CA LYS A 20 8.49 1.20 16.27
C LYS A 20 7.68 2.18 15.44
N VAL A 21 6.90 3.02 16.12
CA VAL A 21 6.16 4.10 15.49
C VAL A 21 7.14 5.22 15.11
N GLU A 22 7.12 5.62 13.85
CA GLU A 22 7.93 6.71 13.35
C GLU A 22 7.31 8.08 13.66
N GLU A 23 8.09 9.13 13.44
CA GLU A 23 7.60 10.50 13.52
C GLU A 23 6.45 10.75 12.54
N LYS A 24 5.64 11.76 12.86
CA LYS A 24 4.46 12.11 12.08
C LYS A 24 4.87 12.57 10.67
N LEU A 25 4.26 11.96 9.66
CA LEU A 25 4.38 12.39 8.26
C LEU A 25 3.94 13.85 8.09
N THR A 26 4.63 14.58 7.20
CA THR A 26 4.17 15.89 6.74
C THR A 26 2.86 15.76 5.96
N VAL A 27 2.08 16.84 5.90
CA VAL A 27 0.80 16.87 5.17
C VAL A 27 1.01 16.55 3.68
N GLU A 28 2.08 17.07 3.08
CA GLU A 28 2.46 16.80 1.69
C GLU A 28 2.67 15.30 1.47
N ARG A 29 3.50 14.66 2.30
CA ARG A 29 3.81 13.23 2.16
C ARG A 29 2.62 12.33 2.43
N GLU A 30 1.74 12.71 3.35
CA GLU A 30 0.47 12.01 3.56
C GLU A 30 -0.43 12.09 2.31
N ASN A 31 -0.53 13.26 1.68
CA ASN A 31 -1.32 13.43 0.46
C ASN A 31 -0.75 12.63 -0.71
N ASP A 32 0.58 12.65 -0.88
CA ASP A 32 1.26 11.86 -1.92
C ASP A 32 0.96 10.37 -1.76
N LEU A 33 1.02 9.85 -0.53
CA LEU A 33 0.69 8.45 -0.24
C LEU A 33 -0.78 8.12 -0.53
N ARG A 34 -1.71 9.06 -0.32
CA ARG A 34 -3.14 8.86 -0.60
C ARG A 34 -3.44 8.69 -2.08
N VAL A 35 -2.70 9.39 -2.94
CA VAL A 35 -2.87 9.31 -4.41
C VAL A 35 -1.98 8.26 -5.05
N ALA A 36 -0.97 7.73 -4.35
CA ALA A 36 0.01 6.80 -4.89
C ALA A 36 -0.60 5.55 -5.54
N ALA A 37 -1.69 5.00 -4.98
CA ALA A 37 -2.37 3.85 -5.57
C ALA A 37 -3.02 4.16 -6.92
N HIS A 38 -3.47 5.39 -7.14
CA HIS A 38 -3.98 5.82 -8.44
C HIS A 38 -2.83 6.12 -9.41
N ASN A 39 -1.78 6.79 -8.93
CA ASN A 39 -0.72 7.29 -9.79
C ASN A 39 0.25 6.20 -10.26
N HIS A 40 0.52 5.17 -9.45
CA HIS A 40 1.62 4.23 -9.72
C HIS A 40 1.17 2.80 -10.04
N THR A 41 -0.13 2.57 -10.24
CA THR A 41 -0.66 1.22 -10.49
C THR A 41 -1.72 1.23 -11.58
N ASP A 42 -1.62 0.26 -12.50
CA ASP A 42 -2.61 0.04 -13.55
C ASP A 42 -3.02 -1.45 -13.58
N PRO A 43 -4.30 -1.79 -13.39
CA PRO A 43 -5.38 -0.92 -12.93
C PRO A 43 -5.10 -0.32 -11.54
N ALA A 44 -5.75 0.80 -11.21
CA ALA A 44 -5.64 1.42 -9.90
C ALA A 44 -6.09 0.45 -8.78
N VAL A 45 -5.29 0.34 -7.73
CA VAL A 45 -5.62 -0.49 -6.55
C VAL A 45 -6.75 0.16 -5.74
N ARG A 46 -7.82 -0.61 -5.49
CA ARG A 46 -8.89 -0.21 -4.56
C ARG A 46 -8.39 -0.32 -3.12
N LEU A 47 -8.51 0.76 -2.36
CA LEU A 47 -8.14 0.79 -0.95
C LEU A 47 -8.91 1.85 -0.16
N ARG A 48 -8.99 1.64 1.16
CA ARG A 48 -9.48 2.62 2.14
C ARG A 48 -8.32 3.03 3.04
N ILE A 49 -8.16 4.33 3.29
CA ILE A 49 -7.09 4.85 4.14
C ILE A 49 -7.69 5.39 5.43
N GLU A 50 -7.24 4.86 6.56
CA GLU A 50 -7.57 5.32 7.90
C GLU A 50 -6.32 5.90 8.57
N LYS A 51 -6.47 6.94 9.39
CA LYS A 51 -5.36 7.54 10.12
C LYS A 51 -5.54 7.34 11.62
N LEU A 52 -4.54 6.74 12.25
CA LEU A 52 -4.45 6.56 13.69
C LEU A 52 -3.18 7.21 14.21
N ASN A 53 -3.31 8.37 14.86
CA ASN A 53 -2.17 9.19 15.31
C ASN A 53 -1.21 9.56 14.16
N SER A 54 0.03 9.06 14.20
CA SER A 54 1.05 9.22 13.16
C SER A 54 1.06 8.11 12.11
N VAL A 55 0.21 7.08 12.26
CA VAL A 55 0.19 5.90 11.39
C VAL A 55 -0.95 5.99 10.38
N LEU A 56 -0.65 5.65 9.12
CA LEU A 56 -1.65 5.49 8.06
C LEU A 56 -1.91 4.00 7.82
N LEU A 57 -3.18 3.61 7.85
CA LEU A 57 -3.66 2.26 7.64
C LEU A 57 -4.30 2.17 6.26
N PHE A 58 -3.63 1.48 5.34
CA PHE A 58 -4.11 1.21 3.99
C PHE A 58 -4.77 -0.16 3.98
N HIS A 59 -6.10 -0.18 3.98
CA HIS A 59 -6.90 -1.38 3.78
C HIS A 59 -6.98 -1.63 2.28
N VAL A 60 -6.17 -2.57 1.79
CA VAL A 60 -6.10 -2.95 0.39
C VAL A 60 -7.11 -4.06 0.14
N GLU A 61 -8.01 -3.84 -0.82
CA GLU A 61 -8.95 -4.86 -1.24
C GLU A 61 -8.27 -5.88 -2.17
N PRO A 62 -8.71 -7.16 -2.17
CA PRO A 62 -8.30 -8.10 -3.21
C PRO A 62 -8.76 -7.59 -4.58
N GLY A 63 -7.85 -7.66 -5.56
CA GLY A 63 -8.09 -7.28 -6.93
C GLY A 63 -8.79 -8.40 -7.70
N GLU A 64 -9.75 -8.04 -8.56
CA GLU A 64 -10.37 -8.97 -9.51
C GLU A 64 -9.49 -9.20 -10.76
N ARG A 65 -8.47 -8.37 -10.93
CA ARG A 65 -7.51 -8.38 -12.04
C ARG A 65 -6.10 -8.22 -11.50
N VAL A 66 -5.12 -8.60 -12.30
CA VAL A 66 -3.71 -8.38 -11.98
C VAL A 66 -3.38 -6.90 -12.11
N HIS A 67 -2.70 -6.36 -11.09
CA HIS A 67 -2.22 -4.98 -11.00
C HIS A 67 -0.72 -4.90 -11.31
N PHE A 68 -0.33 -3.90 -12.10
CA PHE A 68 1.04 -3.68 -12.58
C PHE A 68 1.56 -2.29 -12.22
N THR A 69 2.88 -2.15 -12.03
CA THR A 69 3.51 -0.84 -11.89
C THR A 69 3.49 -0.10 -13.22
N GLU A 70 3.81 1.19 -13.22
CA GLU A 70 4.02 1.98 -14.44
C GLU A 70 5.08 1.36 -15.38
N ASN A 71 6.02 0.57 -14.84
CA ASN A 71 7.05 -0.12 -15.61
C ASN A 71 6.63 -1.53 -16.08
N GLY A 72 5.38 -1.94 -15.82
CA GLY A 72 4.85 -3.25 -16.19
C GLY A 72 5.23 -4.38 -15.23
N ASP A 73 5.81 -4.09 -14.07
CA ASP A 73 6.13 -5.13 -13.10
C ASP A 73 4.88 -5.57 -12.33
N CYS A 74 4.72 -6.89 -12.23
CA CYS A 74 3.74 -7.52 -11.35
C CYS A 74 4.45 -8.01 -10.09
N TYR A 75 3.78 -7.93 -8.94
CA TYR A 75 4.25 -8.52 -7.69
C TYR A 75 3.10 -9.17 -6.95
N LEU A 76 3.40 -10.22 -6.17
CA LEU A 76 2.47 -10.93 -5.29
C LEU A 76 3.00 -10.93 -3.85
N ARG A 77 2.14 -10.60 -2.88
CA ARG A 77 2.49 -10.70 -1.46
C ARG A 77 2.39 -12.15 -0.99
N LEU A 78 3.50 -12.69 -0.50
CA LEU A 78 3.61 -14.01 0.13
C LEU A 78 4.23 -13.86 1.52
N ALA A 79 3.40 -14.02 2.55
CA ALA A 79 3.78 -13.81 3.95
C ALA A 79 4.47 -12.45 4.18
N GLU A 80 5.76 -12.45 4.48
CA GLU A 80 6.56 -11.26 4.79
C GLU A 80 7.19 -10.59 3.56
N LYS A 81 7.19 -11.24 2.40
CA LYS A 81 7.88 -10.76 1.19
C LYS A 81 6.96 -10.62 -0.01
N SER A 82 7.36 -9.78 -0.95
CA SER A 82 6.73 -9.68 -2.26
C SER A 82 7.61 -10.35 -3.29
N VAL A 83 7.05 -11.24 -4.11
CA VAL A 83 7.73 -11.90 -5.23
C VAL A 83 7.23 -11.31 -6.54
N LYS A 84 8.11 -11.23 -7.54
CA LYS A 84 7.75 -10.78 -8.89
C LYS A 84 6.95 -11.86 -9.62
#